data_AF-A0ABD1S8K2-F1
#
_entry.id   AF-A0ABD1S8K2-F1
#
_cell.length_a   1.000
_cell.length_b   1.000
_cell.length_c   1.000
_cell.angle_alpha   90.00
_cell.angle_beta   90.00
_cell.angle_gamma   90.00
#
_symmetry.space_group_name_H-M   'P 1'
#
loop_
_entity.id
_entity.type
_entity.pdbx_description
1 polymer ?
#
loop_
_entity_poly.entity_id
_entity_poly.type
_entity_poly.pdbx_seq_one_letter_code
_entity_poly.pdbx_strand_id
1 'polypeptide(L)'
;MEYRLISIFYCFAYVYLLILCLLRNVTALVEHFDHQLRGTRLSGCDFSQGSWIYDDTYPLYNSSLCSFIEKQFNCEGNGRSDKLYLKYRWKPQQCELPKFNGQDFLERMKGKKIMFVGDSLSLNQWQSLTCMLHAAVPQSNFTLQRKGDLSTFYFQDYNISLMLFRNAFLVDLVKEKKGRILKLDSIQNGDSWKGFDMLIFNTWHWWLHKGSAKAWDYIQKGDKLYKDMDRLIAFNEGLKTWSKWVDSNIDPSHTKVFFQGISPTHYNGAEWNATKGTTCNHETQPITGSTYPGGPPPAVAVVKGVLSNMSTAVGLLDVTQLSQLRKDGHPSIYGIDGQNGNDCSHWCLAGVPDTWNQFLYAILVMGGKSINLNY
;
A
#
# COMPACT_ATOMS: atom_id res chain seq x y z
N MET A 1 -33.53 -34.25 42.78
CA MET A 1 -32.16 -33.85 42.34
C MET A 1 -31.94 -34.14 40.86
N GLU A 2 -32.41 -35.25 40.31
CA GLU A 2 -32.20 -35.65 38.91
C GLU A 2 -32.69 -34.63 37.87
N TYR A 3 -33.88 -34.06 38.03
CA TYR A 3 -34.42 -33.06 37.08
C TYR A 3 -33.56 -31.79 36.93
N ARG A 4 -32.84 -31.39 38.00
CA ARG A 4 -31.94 -30.23 37.93
C ARG A 4 -30.65 -30.54 37.17
N LEU A 5 -30.13 -31.76 37.31
CA LEU A 5 -28.93 -32.21 36.60
C LEU A 5 -29.18 -32.33 35.09
N ILE A 6 -30.36 -32.85 34.72
CA ILE A 6 -30.78 -32.98 33.32
C ILE A 6 -30.91 -31.59 32.66
N SER A 7 -31.55 -30.63 33.34
CA SER A 7 -31.71 -29.26 32.83
C SER A 7 -30.37 -28.53 32.63
N ILE A 8 -29.42 -28.71 33.56
CA ILE A 8 -28.07 -28.16 33.46
C ILE A 8 -27.33 -28.75 32.25
N PHE A 9 -27.45 -30.05 32.01
CA PHE A 9 -26.81 -30.72 30.87
C PHE A 9 -27.32 -30.18 29.51
N TYR A 10 -28.65 -30.01 29.37
CA TYR A 10 -29.23 -29.44 28.15
C TYR A 10 -28.81 -27.98 27.92
N CYS A 11 -28.65 -27.19 28.98
CA CYS A 11 -28.17 -25.81 28.88
C CYS A 11 -26.72 -25.75 28.38
N PHE A 12 -25.82 -26.59 28.90
CA PHE A 12 -24.44 -26.68 28.42
C PHE A 12 -24.36 -27.18 26.97
N ALA A 13 -25.16 -28.17 26.59
CA ALA A 13 -25.21 -28.66 25.22
C ALA A 13 -25.68 -27.57 24.24
N TYR A 14 -26.67 -26.77 24.62
CA TYR A 14 -27.17 -25.66 23.81
C TYR A 14 -26.14 -24.52 23.65
N VAL A 15 -25.47 -24.12 24.73
CA VAL A 15 -24.40 -23.12 24.69
C VAL A 15 -23.22 -23.61 23.84
N TYR A 16 -22.84 -24.89 23.96
CA TYR A 16 -21.79 -25.50 23.16
C TYR A 16 -22.14 -25.50 21.66
N LEU A 17 -23.38 -25.86 21.30
CA LEU A 17 -23.87 -25.81 19.93
C LEU A 17 -23.89 -24.38 19.36
N LEU A 18 -24.28 -23.39 20.16
CA LEU A 18 -24.23 -21.98 19.77
C LEU A 18 -22.79 -21.51 19.52
N ILE A 19 -21.85 -21.88 20.38
CA ILE A 19 -20.42 -21.56 20.21
C ILE A 19 -19.87 -22.21 18.94
N LEU A 20 -20.18 -23.49 18.68
CA LEU A 20 -19.77 -24.17 17.45
C LEU A 20 -20.37 -23.51 16.20
N CYS A 21 -21.62 -23.07 16.26
CA CYS A 21 -22.29 -22.40 15.15
C CYS A 21 -21.66 -21.01 14.88
N LEU A 22 -21.35 -20.25 15.94
CA LEU A 22 -20.61 -18.99 15.85
C LEU A 22 -19.21 -19.20 15.28
N LEU A 23 -18.47 -20.21 15.74
CA LEU A 23 -17.13 -20.54 15.22
C LEU A 23 -17.18 -20.96 13.75
N ARG A 24 -18.19 -21.73 13.33
CA ARG A 24 -18.42 -22.07 11.91
C ARG A 24 -18.75 -20.85 11.06
N ASN A 25 -19.57 -19.93 11.55
CA ASN A 25 -19.89 -18.70 10.82
C ASN A 25 -18.68 -17.77 10.74
N VAL A 26 -17.87 -17.68 11.79
CA VAL A 26 -16.62 -16.90 11.78
C VAL A 26 -15.59 -17.51 10.83
N THR A 27 -15.41 -18.84 10.84
CA THR A 27 -14.50 -19.51 9.89
C THR A 27 -14.97 -19.39 8.46
N ALA A 28 -16.27 -19.56 8.17
CA ALA A 28 -16.83 -19.33 6.84
C ALA A 28 -16.70 -17.87 6.39
N LEU A 29 -16.87 -16.90 7.30
CA LEU A 29 -16.57 -15.49 7.01
C LEU A 29 -15.09 -15.33 6.66
N VAL A 30 -14.19 -15.82 7.50
CA VAL A 30 -12.73 -15.72 7.29
C VAL A 30 -12.31 -16.35 5.97
N GLU A 31 -12.84 -17.53 5.64
CA GLU A 31 -12.58 -18.20 4.34
C GLU A 31 -13.15 -17.42 3.15
N HIS A 32 -14.33 -16.80 3.29
CA HIS A 32 -14.90 -15.94 2.27
C HIS A 32 -14.08 -14.66 2.06
N PHE A 33 -13.63 -14.02 3.15
CA PHE A 33 -12.72 -12.88 3.13
C PHE A 33 -11.36 -13.24 2.50
N ASP A 34 -10.84 -14.45 2.78
CA ASP A 34 -9.55 -14.93 2.31
C ASP A 34 -9.56 -15.29 0.81
N HIS A 35 -10.67 -15.86 0.31
CA HIS A 35 -10.81 -16.22 -1.10
C HIS A 35 -10.87 -14.99 -2.04
N GLN A 36 -11.29 -13.83 -1.54
CA GLN A 36 -11.46 -12.60 -2.33
C GLN A 36 -10.21 -11.70 -2.31
N LEU A 37 -9.40 -11.76 -1.25
CA LEU A 37 -8.09 -11.09 -1.15
C LEU A 37 -6.96 -11.91 -1.83
N ARG A 38 -7.11 -12.18 -3.13
CA ARG A 38 -6.16 -12.98 -3.94
C ARG A 38 -4.71 -12.45 -3.98
N GLY A 39 -4.45 -11.23 -3.48
CA GLY A 39 -3.13 -10.60 -3.51
C GLY A 39 -2.19 -10.99 -2.37
N THR A 40 -2.72 -11.30 -1.18
CA THR A 40 -1.88 -11.58 0.01
C THR A 40 -1.49 -13.03 0.13
N ARG A 41 -2.34 -13.97 -0.32
CA ARG A 41 -2.08 -15.41 -0.30
C ARG A 41 -1.96 -15.97 -1.71
N LEU A 42 -0.73 -16.20 -2.15
CA LEU A 42 -0.46 -16.91 -3.41
C LEU A 42 0.17 -18.26 -3.10
N SER A 43 -0.41 -19.32 -3.67
CA SER A 43 0.04 -20.71 -3.45
C SER A 43 0.13 -21.10 -1.95
N GLY A 44 -0.79 -20.59 -1.13
CA GLY A 44 -0.82 -20.86 0.32
C GLY A 44 0.16 -20.06 1.18
N CYS A 45 0.93 -19.11 0.59
CA CYS A 45 1.81 -18.24 1.35
C CYS A 45 1.25 -16.84 1.53
N ASP A 46 1.08 -16.40 2.78
CA ASP A 46 0.78 -15.01 3.11
C ASP A 46 2.05 -14.15 3.10
N PHE A 47 2.19 -13.27 2.11
CA PHE A 47 3.36 -12.40 1.98
C PHE A 47 3.43 -11.34 3.09
N SER A 48 2.30 -10.98 3.69
CA SER A 48 2.20 -9.89 4.67
C SER A 48 2.73 -10.24 6.06
N GLN A 49 2.85 -11.54 6.36
CA GLN A 49 3.30 -12.05 7.67
C GLN A 49 4.74 -12.55 7.58
N GLY A 50 5.64 -11.96 8.37
CA GLY A 50 7.08 -12.17 8.23
C GLY A 50 7.89 -11.36 9.22
N SER A 51 9.19 -11.29 8.96
CA SER A 51 10.12 -10.44 9.68
C SER A 51 11.18 -9.88 8.74
N TRP A 52 11.81 -8.79 9.18
CA TRP A 52 12.98 -8.24 8.49
C TRP A 52 14.24 -8.98 8.91
N ILE A 53 15.02 -9.39 7.92
CA ILE A 53 16.28 -10.11 8.12
C ILE A 53 17.39 -9.30 7.48
N TYR A 54 18.49 -9.18 8.22
CA TYR A 54 19.70 -8.56 7.71
C TYR A 54 20.25 -9.39 6.54
N ASP A 55 20.58 -8.71 5.45
CA ASP A 55 21.14 -9.29 4.23
C ASP A 55 22.17 -8.31 3.65
N ASP A 56 23.43 -8.73 3.62
CA ASP A 56 24.55 -7.89 3.18
C ASP A 56 24.52 -7.61 1.67
N THR A 57 23.80 -8.42 0.90
CA THR A 57 23.59 -8.26 -0.55
C THR A 57 22.63 -7.15 -0.91
N TYR A 58 21.86 -6.62 0.05
CA TYR A 58 20.97 -5.47 -0.15
C TYR A 58 21.74 -4.14 -0.04
N PRO A 59 21.26 -3.02 -0.59
CA PRO A 59 20.04 -2.88 -1.39
C PRO A 59 20.18 -3.55 -2.76
N LEU A 60 19.06 -3.81 -3.44
CA LEU A 60 19.04 -4.48 -4.74
C LEU A 60 19.70 -3.67 -5.87
N TYR A 61 19.91 -2.37 -5.66
CA TYR A 61 20.47 -1.44 -6.62
C TYR A 61 21.11 -0.24 -5.90
N ASN A 62 21.98 0.48 -6.61
CA ASN A 62 22.50 1.77 -6.14
C ASN A 62 21.55 2.90 -6.57
N SER A 63 20.78 3.46 -5.61
CA SER A 63 19.82 4.52 -5.90
C SER A 63 20.45 5.83 -6.36
N SER A 64 21.75 6.04 -6.08
CA SER A 64 22.48 7.22 -6.54
C SER A 64 22.58 7.32 -8.07
N LEU A 65 22.37 6.20 -8.79
CA LEU A 65 22.33 6.18 -10.25
C LEU A 65 21.01 6.73 -10.83
N CYS A 66 19.97 6.88 -10.00
CA CYS A 66 18.65 7.33 -10.43
C CYS A 66 18.48 8.83 -10.18
N SER A 67 19.00 9.65 -11.10
CA SER A 67 18.97 11.13 -11.01
C SER A 67 17.57 11.75 -10.94
N PHE A 68 16.52 10.97 -11.26
CA PHE A 68 15.12 11.40 -11.26
C PHE A 68 14.41 11.20 -9.92
N ILE A 69 15.02 10.55 -8.92
CA ILE A 69 14.43 10.44 -7.57
C ILE A 69 14.27 11.84 -6.97
N GLU A 70 13.07 12.15 -6.45
CA GLU A 70 12.80 13.45 -5.84
C GLU A 70 13.56 13.61 -4.52
N LYS A 71 13.97 14.85 -4.24
CA LYS A 71 14.77 15.20 -3.06
C LYS A 71 14.19 14.60 -1.77
N GLN A 72 12.87 14.62 -1.60
CA GLN A 72 12.22 14.12 -0.38
C GLN A 72 12.46 12.62 -0.08
N PHE A 73 12.86 11.81 -1.07
CA PHE A 73 13.16 10.39 -0.90
C PHE A 73 14.65 10.06 -1.05
N ASN A 74 15.48 10.99 -1.53
CA ASN A 74 16.90 10.79 -1.79
C ASN A 74 17.75 10.98 -0.52
N CYS A 75 17.56 10.13 0.48
CA CYS A 75 18.21 10.27 1.79
C CYS A 75 19.74 10.25 1.70
N GLU A 76 20.33 9.33 0.90
CA GLU A 76 21.78 9.27 0.70
C GLU A 76 22.31 10.55 0.05
N GLY A 77 21.66 11.03 -1.01
CA GLY A 77 22.02 12.29 -1.67
C GLY A 77 21.82 13.52 -0.77
N ASN A 78 20.94 13.44 0.22
CA ASN A 78 20.72 14.47 1.24
C ASN A 78 21.66 14.33 2.45
N GLY A 79 22.63 13.41 2.42
CA GLY A 79 23.67 13.30 3.43
C GLY A 79 23.40 12.28 4.54
N ARG A 80 22.43 11.37 4.38
CA ARG A 80 22.23 10.26 5.32
C ARG A 80 23.43 9.30 5.29
N SER A 81 24.16 9.24 6.40
CA SER A 81 25.42 8.51 6.52
C SER A 81 25.23 7.05 6.95
N ASP A 82 24.23 6.74 7.77
CA ASP A 82 23.94 5.36 8.16
C ASP A 82 23.41 4.57 6.96
N LYS A 83 23.93 3.34 6.76
CA LYS A 83 23.54 2.46 5.65
C LYS A 83 22.80 1.21 6.13
N LEU A 84 22.65 1.02 7.44
CA LEU A 84 22.08 -0.20 8.01
C LEU A 84 20.63 -0.41 7.56
N TYR A 85 19.85 0.66 7.43
CA TYR A 85 18.46 0.60 6.95
C TYR A 85 18.33 0.00 5.53
N LEU A 86 19.39 0.06 4.72
CA LEU A 86 19.40 -0.51 3.37
C LEU A 86 19.63 -2.03 3.37
N LYS A 87 20.12 -2.60 4.48
CA LYS A 87 20.60 -3.98 4.58
C LYS A 87 19.55 -4.97 5.06
N TYR A 88 18.26 -4.66 4.91
CA TYR A 88 17.18 -5.53 5.35
C TYR A 88 16.32 -6.00 4.19
N ARG A 89 16.05 -7.30 4.15
CA ARG A 89 15.04 -7.91 3.28
C ARG A 89 13.88 -8.46 4.08
N TRP A 90 12.69 -8.43 3.49
CA TRP A 90 11.52 -9.06 4.09
C TRP A 90 11.52 -10.55 3.82
N LYS A 91 11.31 -11.36 4.86
CA LYS A 91 11.12 -12.81 4.74
C LYS A 91 9.73 -13.17 5.28
N PRO A 92 8.79 -13.60 4.42
CA PRO A 92 7.54 -14.18 4.87
C PRO A 92 7.76 -15.42 5.74
N GLN A 93 6.85 -15.70 6.66
CA GLN A 93 6.98 -16.85 7.58
C GLN A 93 6.89 -18.20 6.86
N GLN A 94 6.07 -18.27 5.80
CA GLN A 94 5.63 -19.53 5.18
C GLN A 94 6.31 -19.80 3.83
N CYS A 95 6.99 -18.82 3.25
CA CYS A 95 7.67 -18.98 1.96
C CYS A 95 8.81 -17.98 1.78
N GLU A 96 9.57 -18.18 0.71
CA GLU A 96 10.53 -17.20 0.20
C GLU A 96 9.91 -16.44 -0.97
N LEU A 97 10.10 -15.13 -1.01
CA LEU A 97 9.70 -14.33 -2.16
C LEU A 97 10.69 -14.53 -3.32
N PRO A 98 10.22 -14.54 -4.57
CA PRO A 98 11.12 -14.53 -5.71
C PRO A 98 11.98 -13.26 -5.68
N LYS A 99 13.29 -13.42 -5.86
CA LYS A 99 14.19 -12.27 -5.99
C LYS A 99 13.74 -11.40 -7.17
N PHE A 100 13.62 -10.10 -6.95
CA PHE A 100 13.22 -9.17 -7.99
C PHE A 100 14.20 -9.22 -9.17
N ASN A 101 13.64 -9.36 -10.37
CA ASN A 101 14.39 -9.28 -11.61
C ASN A 101 13.73 -8.22 -12.51
N GLY A 102 14.39 -7.07 -12.64
CA GLY A 102 13.86 -5.94 -13.40
C GLY A 102 13.76 -6.22 -14.90
N GLN A 103 14.68 -7.02 -15.46
CA GLN A 103 14.61 -7.40 -16.88
C GLN A 103 13.42 -8.34 -17.13
N ASP A 104 13.20 -9.34 -16.27
CA ASP A 104 12.02 -10.22 -16.37
C ASP A 104 10.72 -9.42 -16.18
N PHE A 105 10.67 -8.46 -15.24
CA PHE A 105 9.52 -7.56 -15.11
C PHE A 105 9.24 -6.82 -16.42
N LEU A 106 10.26 -6.21 -17.03
CA LEU A 106 10.11 -5.47 -18.29
C LEU A 106 9.69 -6.39 -19.43
N GLU A 107 10.26 -7.59 -19.57
CA GLU A 107 9.84 -8.52 -20.64
C GLU A 107 8.39 -8.97 -20.47
N ARG A 108 7.93 -9.25 -19.25
CA ARG A 108 6.52 -9.60 -18.98
C ARG A 108 5.55 -8.46 -19.27
N MET A 109 6.01 -7.23 -19.05
CA MET A 109 5.21 -6.02 -19.22
C MET A 109 5.42 -5.34 -20.57
N LYS A 110 6.14 -5.98 -21.50
CA LYS A 110 6.46 -5.40 -22.80
C LYS A 110 5.21 -4.92 -23.53
N GLY A 111 5.22 -3.67 -23.99
CA GLY A 111 4.06 -3.05 -24.66
C GLY A 111 2.92 -2.60 -23.74
N LYS A 112 3.05 -2.75 -22.42
CA LYS A 112 1.96 -2.49 -21.45
C LYS A 112 2.02 -1.07 -20.86
N LYS A 113 0.85 -0.61 -20.40
CA LYS A 113 0.68 0.65 -19.66
C LYS A 113 0.28 0.34 -18.22
N ILE A 114 1.10 0.81 -17.28
CA ILE A 114 0.89 0.65 -15.84
C ILE A 114 0.69 2.05 -15.25
N MET A 115 -0.34 2.25 -14.44
CA MET A 115 -0.58 3.53 -13.76
C MET A 115 -0.72 3.35 -12.25
N PHE A 116 0.06 4.14 -11.52
CA PHE A 116 -0.11 4.40 -10.10
C PHE A 116 -1.07 5.58 -9.94
N VAL A 117 -2.06 5.45 -9.07
CA VAL A 117 -3.02 6.51 -8.78
C VAL A 117 -3.14 6.69 -7.28
N GLY A 118 -2.80 7.87 -6.77
CA GLY A 118 -2.91 8.09 -5.34
C GLY A 118 -2.20 9.31 -4.81
N ASP A 119 -1.86 9.22 -3.53
CA ASP A 119 -1.17 10.25 -2.77
C ASP A 119 0.37 10.20 -2.95
N SER A 120 1.11 10.89 -2.09
CA SER A 120 2.57 10.95 -2.15
C SER A 120 3.26 9.60 -1.94
N LEU A 121 2.59 8.59 -1.37
CA LEU A 121 3.15 7.24 -1.24
C LEU A 121 3.04 6.45 -2.54
N SER A 122 2.04 6.71 -3.39
CA SER A 122 2.04 6.20 -4.78
C SER A 122 3.22 6.75 -5.57
N LEU A 123 3.54 8.04 -5.41
CA LEU A 123 4.75 8.62 -6.00
C LEU A 123 6.01 7.92 -5.46
N ASN A 124 6.08 7.67 -4.14
CA ASN A 124 7.21 7.02 -3.51
C ASN A 124 7.43 5.59 -4.06
N GLN A 125 6.36 4.80 -4.19
CA GLN A 125 6.40 3.47 -4.78
C GLN A 125 6.76 3.49 -6.28
N TRP A 126 6.19 4.43 -7.04
CA TRP A 126 6.48 4.60 -8.46
C TRP A 126 7.94 4.99 -8.73
N GLN A 127 8.52 5.89 -7.91
CA GLN A 127 9.95 6.24 -8.03
C GLN A 127 10.88 5.09 -7.63
N SER A 128 10.47 4.28 -6.64
CA SER A 128 11.16 3.02 -6.33
C SER A 128 11.16 2.09 -7.55
N LEU A 129 10.00 1.79 -8.12
CA LEU A 129 9.89 0.84 -9.23
C LEU A 129 10.68 1.31 -10.45
N THR A 130 10.49 2.57 -10.86
CA THR A 130 11.21 3.14 -12.02
C THR A 130 12.73 3.10 -11.82
N CYS A 131 13.22 3.34 -10.61
CA CYS A 131 14.65 3.23 -10.30
C CYS A 131 15.14 1.78 -10.27
N MET A 132 14.41 0.85 -9.66
CA MET A 132 14.72 -0.59 -9.68
C MET A 132 14.83 -1.12 -11.11
N LEU A 133 13.94 -0.69 -12.00
CA LEU A 133 13.95 -1.07 -13.41
C LEU A 133 15.09 -0.41 -14.18
N HIS A 134 15.31 0.90 -13.97
CA HIS A 134 16.42 1.61 -14.62
C HIS A 134 17.78 1.00 -14.26
N ALA A 135 17.98 0.66 -12.97
CA ALA A 135 19.20 0.02 -12.52
C ALA A 135 19.39 -1.41 -13.06
N ALA A 136 18.30 -2.13 -13.37
CA ALA A 136 18.35 -3.47 -13.96
C ALA A 136 18.71 -3.44 -15.45
N VAL A 137 18.38 -2.36 -16.17
CA VAL A 137 18.66 -2.18 -17.60
C VAL A 137 19.32 -0.83 -17.88
N PRO A 138 20.54 -0.58 -17.35
CA PRO A 138 21.16 0.76 -17.36
C PRO A 138 21.46 1.30 -18.76
N GLN A 139 21.53 0.43 -19.77
CA GLN A 139 21.74 0.81 -21.18
C GLN A 139 20.45 1.13 -21.92
N SER A 140 19.28 0.85 -21.32
CA SER A 140 17.99 1.11 -21.95
C SER A 140 17.60 2.58 -21.79
N ASN A 141 17.23 3.20 -22.91
CA ASN A 141 16.81 4.59 -22.91
C ASN A 141 15.42 4.74 -22.28
N PHE A 142 15.28 5.78 -21.47
CA PHE A 142 13.98 6.18 -20.91
C PHE A 142 13.69 7.66 -21.17
N THR A 143 12.40 8.00 -21.15
CA THR A 143 11.96 9.40 -21.09
C THR A 143 11.08 9.61 -19.87
N LEU A 144 11.28 10.74 -19.18
CA LEU A 144 10.43 11.17 -18.08
C LEU A 144 9.74 12.48 -18.45
N GLN A 145 8.41 12.46 -18.52
CA GLN A 145 7.58 13.63 -18.80
C GLN A 145 6.62 13.89 -17.66
N ARG A 146 6.42 15.17 -17.31
CA ARG A 146 5.48 15.60 -16.27
C ARG A 146 4.56 16.67 -16.87
N LYS A 147 3.25 16.40 -16.89
CA LYS A 147 2.23 17.31 -17.42
C LYS A 147 1.03 17.34 -16.47
N GLY A 148 0.89 18.44 -15.74
CA GLY A 148 -0.12 18.57 -14.69
C GLY A 148 0.04 17.46 -13.65
N ASP A 149 -1.04 16.73 -13.38
CA ASP A 149 -1.06 15.64 -12.39
C ASP A 149 -0.49 14.31 -12.92
N LEU A 150 -0.16 14.23 -14.22
CA LEU A 150 0.34 13.02 -14.86
C LEU A 150 1.86 13.06 -15.04
N SER A 151 2.55 12.07 -14.48
CA SER A 151 3.96 11.77 -14.78
C SER A 151 4.05 10.48 -15.58
N THR A 152 4.86 10.46 -16.63
CA THR A 152 5.07 9.28 -17.50
C THR A 152 6.55 8.96 -17.58
N PHE A 153 6.93 7.78 -17.12
CA PHE A 153 8.25 7.20 -17.32
C PHE A 153 8.14 6.10 -18.38
N TYR A 154 8.78 6.29 -19.53
CA TYR A 154 8.65 5.40 -20.68
C TYR A 154 9.98 4.73 -20.99
N PHE A 155 10.02 3.39 -20.96
CA PHE A 155 11.17 2.57 -21.37
C PHE A 155 11.05 2.22 -22.85
N GLN A 156 11.96 2.74 -23.68
CA GLN A 156 11.83 2.69 -25.13
C GLN A 156 11.98 1.27 -25.68
N ASP A 157 13.01 0.54 -25.25
CA ASP A 157 13.33 -0.79 -25.80
C ASP A 157 12.26 -1.85 -25.47
N TYR A 158 11.49 -1.61 -24.41
CA TYR A 158 10.41 -2.49 -23.97
C TYR A 158 9.02 -1.96 -24.34
N ASN A 159 8.92 -0.73 -24.85
CA ASN A 159 7.64 -0.06 -25.11
C ASN A 159 6.71 -0.08 -23.88
N ILE A 160 7.23 0.31 -22.70
CA ILE A 160 6.48 0.27 -21.44
C ILE A 160 6.30 1.67 -20.90
N SER A 161 5.05 2.00 -20.52
CA SER A 161 4.73 3.25 -19.84
C SER A 161 4.39 2.98 -18.36
N LEU A 162 5.22 3.51 -17.47
CA LEU A 162 4.99 3.57 -16.02
C LEU A 162 4.52 4.97 -15.68
N MET A 163 3.24 5.11 -15.38
CA MET A 163 2.58 6.40 -15.19
C MET A 163 2.20 6.60 -13.72
N LEU A 164 2.22 7.84 -13.27
CA LEU A 164 1.69 8.25 -11.98
C LEU A 164 0.66 9.35 -12.22
N PHE A 165 -0.56 9.13 -11.76
CA PHE A 165 -1.62 10.12 -11.74
C PHE A 165 -1.85 10.57 -10.28
N ARG A 166 -1.54 11.84 -9.99
CA ARG A 166 -1.71 12.39 -8.64
C ARG A 166 -3.20 12.62 -8.36
N ASN A 167 -3.77 11.76 -7.52
CA ASN A 167 -5.10 11.96 -6.96
C ASN A 167 -5.11 11.43 -5.53
N ALA A 168 -4.78 12.32 -4.58
CA ALA A 168 -4.48 11.93 -3.22
C ALA A 168 -5.66 11.30 -2.45
N PHE A 169 -6.90 11.57 -2.86
CA PHE A 169 -8.11 11.08 -2.21
C PHE A 169 -8.88 10.04 -3.04
N LEU A 170 -8.45 9.81 -4.29
CA LEU A 170 -9.17 9.09 -5.36
C LEU A 170 -10.49 9.76 -5.78
N VAL A 171 -11.23 10.35 -4.84
CA VAL A 171 -12.41 11.17 -5.08
C VAL A 171 -12.06 12.64 -5.36
N ASP A 172 -13.04 13.40 -5.83
CA ASP A 172 -12.79 14.75 -6.33
C ASP A 172 -12.56 15.77 -5.21
N LEU A 173 -11.49 16.55 -5.36
CA LEU A 173 -11.26 17.78 -4.61
C LEU A 173 -11.44 18.97 -5.57
N VAL A 174 -12.56 19.67 -5.45
CA VAL A 174 -12.93 20.76 -6.37
C VAL A 174 -12.87 22.12 -5.70
N LYS A 175 -12.59 23.17 -6.48
CA LYS A 175 -12.66 24.56 -6.01
C LYS A 175 -13.99 25.18 -6.45
N GLU A 176 -14.85 25.50 -5.48
CA GLU A 176 -16.12 26.18 -5.70
C GLU A 176 -16.14 27.56 -5.04
N LYS A 177 -17.20 28.35 -5.26
CA LYS A 177 -17.33 29.71 -4.68
C LYS A 177 -17.18 29.74 -3.16
N LYS A 178 -17.60 28.68 -2.47
CA LYS A 178 -17.54 28.56 -1.00
C LYS A 178 -16.19 28.07 -0.47
N GLY A 179 -15.29 27.58 -1.34
CA GLY A 179 -13.98 27.04 -0.95
C GLY A 179 -13.64 25.74 -1.68
N ARG A 180 -12.60 25.07 -1.20
CA ARG A 180 -12.17 23.73 -1.65
C ARG A 180 -13.06 22.68 -1.01
N ILE A 181 -13.71 21.85 -1.81
CA ILE A 181 -14.68 20.84 -1.35
C ILE A 181 -14.17 19.46 -1.76
N LEU A 182 -13.97 18.60 -0.76
CA LEU A 182 -13.72 17.17 -0.97
C LEU A 182 -15.07 16.45 -1.12
N LYS A 183 -15.40 16.00 -2.33
CA LYS A 183 -16.66 15.33 -2.66
C LYS A 183 -16.48 13.82 -2.55
N LEU A 184 -17.05 13.21 -1.52
CA LEU A 184 -16.83 11.79 -1.22
C LEU A 184 -17.55 10.83 -2.18
N ASP A 185 -18.48 11.33 -2.97
CA ASP A 185 -19.38 10.59 -3.87
C ASP A 185 -19.14 10.89 -5.36
N SER A 186 -18.00 11.49 -5.70
CA SER A 186 -17.67 11.90 -7.08
C SER A 186 -16.24 11.53 -7.48
N ILE A 187 -16.09 11.01 -8.70
CA ILE A 187 -14.79 10.69 -9.34
C ILE A 187 -14.85 11.15 -10.81
N GLN A 188 -14.54 12.42 -11.08
CA GLN A 188 -14.47 12.98 -12.43
C GLN A 188 -13.21 12.56 -13.16
N ASN A 189 -12.09 12.42 -12.43
CA ASN A 189 -10.81 12.03 -13.03
C ASN A 189 -10.74 10.55 -13.46
N GLY A 190 -11.76 9.74 -13.14
CA GLY A 190 -11.76 8.30 -13.38
C GLY A 190 -11.56 7.91 -14.84
N ASP A 191 -12.05 8.71 -15.78
CA ASP A 191 -11.85 8.44 -17.21
C ASP A 191 -10.37 8.40 -17.62
N SER A 192 -9.50 9.11 -16.90
CA SER A 192 -8.05 9.10 -17.13
C SER A 192 -7.38 7.77 -16.74
N TRP A 193 -8.05 6.91 -15.98
CA TRP A 193 -7.52 5.63 -15.50
C TRP A 193 -7.95 4.44 -16.38
N LYS A 194 -8.87 4.66 -17.33
CA LYS A 194 -9.37 3.62 -18.24
C LYS A 194 -8.31 3.27 -19.30
N GLY A 195 -8.35 2.03 -19.79
CA GLY A 195 -7.49 1.55 -20.87
C GLY A 195 -6.05 1.25 -20.47
N PHE A 196 -5.77 1.16 -19.17
CA PHE A 196 -4.49 0.70 -18.63
C PHE A 196 -4.50 -0.82 -18.42
N ASP A 197 -3.37 -1.48 -18.66
CA ASP A 197 -3.22 -2.91 -18.42
C ASP A 197 -3.08 -3.22 -16.92
N MET A 198 -2.59 -2.26 -16.14
CA MET A 198 -2.48 -2.36 -14.70
C MET A 198 -2.71 -1.03 -14.00
N LEU A 199 -3.51 -1.07 -12.93
CA LEU A 199 -3.76 0.05 -12.04
C LEU A 199 -3.31 -0.29 -10.63
N ILE A 200 -2.50 0.57 -10.00
CA ILE A 200 -2.10 0.46 -8.59
C ILE A 200 -2.60 1.69 -7.85
N PHE A 201 -3.62 1.51 -7.02
CA PHE A 201 -4.24 2.58 -6.25
C PHE A 201 -3.64 2.69 -4.84
N ASN A 202 -3.54 3.90 -4.31
CA ASN A 202 -3.29 4.14 -2.89
C ASN A 202 -4.00 5.42 -2.43
N THR A 203 -4.48 5.43 -1.19
CA THR A 203 -4.90 6.68 -0.55
C THR A 203 -4.99 6.50 0.96
N TRP A 204 -4.30 7.34 1.75
CA TRP A 204 -4.50 7.41 3.20
C TRP A 204 -3.90 8.67 3.84
N HIS A 205 -2.65 9.00 3.50
CA HIS A 205 -1.87 9.97 4.28
C HIS A 205 -2.50 11.37 4.27
N TRP A 206 -3.02 11.78 3.12
CA TRP A 206 -3.63 13.09 2.95
C TRP A 206 -4.95 13.24 3.71
N TRP A 207 -5.66 12.14 4.00
CA TRP A 207 -6.88 12.18 4.82
C TRP A 207 -6.57 12.63 6.25
N LEU A 208 -5.34 12.41 6.74
CA LEU A 208 -4.94 12.75 8.10
C LEU A 208 -4.51 14.21 8.26
N HIS A 209 -4.36 14.97 7.16
CA HIS A 209 -3.90 16.35 7.22
C HIS A 209 -4.85 17.26 8.02
N LYS A 210 -4.25 18.13 8.84
CA LYS A 210 -4.93 19.10 9.70
C LYS A 210 -4.33 20.49 9.50
N GLY A 211 -5.02 21.52 9.99
CA GLY A 211 -4.52 22.90 9.95
C GLY A 211 -4.21 23.37 8.53
N SER A 212 -3.05 24.00 8.33
CA SER A 212 -2.59 24.51 7.03
C SER A 212 -2.33 23.42 5.98
N ALA A 213 -2.04 22.18 6.41
CA ALA A 213 -1.83 21.06 5.50
C ALA A 213 -3.16 20.49 4.93
N LYS A 214 -4.30 20.88 5.51
CA LYS A 214 -5.61 20.38 5.08
C LYS A 214 -5.97 20.91 3.69
N ALA A 215 -6.18 19.98 2.76
CA ALA A 215 -6.42 20.30 1.36
C ALA A 215 -7.84 20.80 1.06
N TRP A 216 -8.77 20.61 1.99
CA TRP A 216 -10.18 20.98 1.85
C TRP A 216 -10.63 21.97 2.93
N ASP A 217 -11.61 22.79 2.57
CA ASP A 217 -12.30 23.71 3.48
C ASP A 217 -13.63 23.10 3.97
N TYR A 218 -14.19 22.18 3.19
CA TYR A 218 -15.43 21.43 3.44
C TYR A 218 -15.35 20.00 2.87
N ILE A 219 -16.14 19.09 3.44
CA ILE A 219 -16.35 17.73 2.94
C ILE A 219 -17.82 17.58 2.56
N GLN A 220 -18.10 17.03 1.38
CA GLN A 220 -19.45 16.81 0.88
C GLN A 220 -19.76 15.31 0.79
N LYS A 221 -20.96 14.91 1.21
CA LYS A 221 -21.55 13.57 1.02
C LYS A 221 -23.01 13.73 0.59
N GLY A 222 -23.32 13.37 -0.66
CA GLY A 222 -24.61 13.69 -1.28
C GLY A 222 -24.82 15.21 -1.28
N ASP A 223 -26.02 15.64 -0.89
CA ASP A 223 -26.37 17.05 -0.81
C ASP A 223 -25.89 17.74 0.48
N LYS A 224 -25.24 17.00 1.39
CA LYS A 224 -24.81 17.53 2.71
C LYS A 224 -23.37 18.01 2.66
N LEU A 225 -23.17 19.25 3.09
CA LEU A 225 -21.86 19.91 3.21
C LEU A 225 -21.46 20.02 4.68
N TYR A 226 -20.28 19.50 5.02
CA TYR A 226 -19.73 19.47 6.36
C TYR A 226 -18.46 20.31 6.43
N LYS A 227 -18.24 21.02 7.56
CA LYS A 227 -16.98 21.74 7.76
C LYS A 227 -15.79 20.80 7.98
N ASP A 228 -16.06 19.69 8.66
CA ASP A 228 -15.16 18.55 8.80
C ASP A 228 -16.00 17.30 9.11
N MET A 229 -15.35 16.14 9.09
CA MET A 229 -15.95 14.82 9.29
C MET A 229 -14.97 13.92 10.03
N ASP A 230 -15.42 12.86 10.70
CA ASP A 230 -14.47 11.83 11.15
C ASP A 230 -13.64 11.29 9.96
N ARG A 231 -12.33 11.10 10.16
CA ARG A 231 -11.40 10.74 9.08
C ARG A 231 -11.66 9.33 8.55
N LEU A 232 -11.97 8.38 9.42
CA LEU A 232 -12.27 7.00 9.01
C LEU A 232 -13.62 6.93 8.32
N ILE A 233 -14.62 7.70 8.78
CA ILE A 233 -15.90 7.82 8.07
C ILE A 233 -15.69 8.40 6.67
N ALA A 234 -15.00 9.55 6.55
CA ALA A 234 -14.77 10.18 5.26
C ALA A 234 -14.00 9.26 4.30
N PHE A 235 -12.94 8.62 4.80
CA PHE A 235 -12.13 7.66 4.05
C PHE A 235 -12.95 6.46 3.56
N ASN A 236 -13.76 5.85 4.43
CA ASN A 236 -14.63 4.74 4.07
C ASN A 236 -15.65 5.11 2.99
N GLU A 237 -16.26 6.30 3.08
CA GLU A 237 -17.21 6.77 2.07
C GLU A 237 -16.53 7.02 0.71
N GLY A 238 -15.38 7.71 0.71
CA GLY A 238 -14.62 7.94 -0.52
C GLY A 238 -14.14 6.64 -1.16
N LEU A 239 -13.66 5.69 -0.34
CA LEU A 239 -13.18 4.39 -0.83
C LEU A 239 -14.33 3.53 -1.38
N LYS A 240 -15.54 3.60 -0.81
CA LYS A 240 -16.74 2.97 -1.39
C LYS A 240 -17.15 3.57 -2.74
N THR A 241 -16.92 4.86 -2.94
CA THR A 241 -17.15 5.50 -4.25
C THR A 241 -16.13 5.00 -5.27
N TRP A 242 -14.86 4.92 -4.88
CA TRP A 242 -13.81 4.32 -5.73
C TRP A 242 -14.10 2.85 -6.05
N SER A 243 -14.55 2.06 -5.09
CA SER A 243 -14.85 0.63 -5.30
C SER A 243 -15.95 0.45 -6.34
N LYS A 244 -17.04 1.22 -6.24
CA LYS A 244 -18.13 1.23 -7.24
C LYS A 244 -17.64 1.68 -8.61
N TRP A 245 -16.73 2.65 -8.66
CA TRP A 245 -16.14 3.10 -9.92
C TRP A 245 -15.36 1.95 -10.57
N VAL A 246 -14.51 1.24 -9.82
CA VAL A 246 -13.76 0.08 -10.33
C VAL A 246 -14.71 -1.01 -10.83
N ASP A 247 -15.69 -1.40 -10.02
CA ASP A 247 -16.68 -2.44 -10.36
C ASP A 247 -17.48 -2.11 -11.63
N SER A 248 -17.69 -0.82 -11.91
CA SER A 248 -18.49 -0.37 -13.07
C SER A 248 -17.67 -0.08 -14.32
N ASN A 249 -16.35 0.14 -14.20
CA ASN A 249 -15.53 0.68 -15.29
C ASN A 249 -14.33 -0.18 -15.68
N ILE A 250 -13.97 -1.18 -14.86
CA ILE A 250 -12.79 -2.00 -15.10
C ILE A 250 -13.20 -3.42 -15.47
N ASP A 251 -12.71 -3.87 -16.63
CA ASP A 251 -12.78 -5.27 -17.04
C ASP A 251 -11.54 -6.04 -16.52
N PRO A 252 -11.69 -6.95 -15.55
CA PRO A 252 -10.57 -7.69 -14.96
C PRO A 252 -9.90 -8.69 -15.92
N SER A 253 -10.51 -8.98 -17.08
CA SER A 253 -9.87 -9.79 -18.12
C SER A 253 -8.78 -9.03 -18.88
N HIS A 254 -8.85 -7.69 -18.88
CA HIS A 254 -7.91 -6.81 -19.57
C HIS A 254 -7.01 -6.03 -18.62
N THR A 255 -7.53 -5.63 -17.46
CA THR A 255 -6.83 -4.75 -16.51
C THR A 255 -6.64 -5.44 -15.17
N LYS A 256 -5.39 -5.53 -14.71
CA LYS A 256 -5.09 -5.96 -13.33
C LYS A 256 -5.20 -4.78 -12.38
N VAL A 257 -5.99 -4.90 -11.31
CA VAL A 257 -6.15 -3.84 -10.31
C VAL A 257 -5.49 -4.24 -9.01
N PHE A 258 -4.69 -3.34 -8.46
CA PHE A 258 -4.06 -3.47 -7.16
C PHE A 258 -4.42 -2.29 -6.27
N PHE A 259 -4.45 -2.55 -4.96
CA PHE A 259 -4.48 -1.52 -3.94
C PHE A 259 -3.21 -1.66 -3.09
N GLN A 260 -2.36 -0.64 -3.07
CA GLN A 260 -1.25 -0.53 -2.13
C GLN A 260 -1.84 -0.33 -0.74
N GLY A 261 -1.52 -1.25 0.19
CA GLY A 261 -1.97 -1.19 1.57
C GLY A 261 -1.53 0.08 2.31
N ILE A 262 -2.03 0.22 3.54
CA ILE A 262 -1.80 1.42 4.36
C ILE A 262 -0.30 1.51 4.72
N SER A 263 0.39 2.51 4.18
CA SER A 263 1.72 2.87 4.67
C SER A 263 1.58 3.51 6.06
N PRO A 264 2.28 3.03 7.10
CA PRO A 264 2.23 3.63 8.42
C PRO A 264 3.03 4.95 8.48
N THR A 265 2.92 5.63 9.62
CA THR A 265 3.82 6.71 10.01
C THR A 265 4.53 6.33 11.32
N HIS A 266 5.64 6.99 11.62
CA HIS A 266 6.39 6.80 12.87
C HIS A 266 6.62 8.13 13.61
N TYR A 267 5.53 8.89 13.81
CA TYR A 267 5.57 10.14 14.57
C TYR A 267 5.45 9.95 16.10
N ASN A 268 5.08 8.76 16.57
CA ASN A 268 4.82 8.50 17.99
C ASN A 268 5.49 7.21 18.46
N GLY A 269 6.66 7.36 19.10
CA GLY A 269 7.46 6.24 19.59
C GLY A 269 6.79 5.32 20.60
N ALA A 270 5.74 5.80 21.29
CA ALA A 270 4.99 4.96 22.21
C ALA A 270 4.33 3.76 21.50
N GLU A 271 4.05 3.86 20.19
CA GLU A 271 3.48 2.77 19.39
C GLU A 271 4.46 1.60 19.16
N TRP A 272 5.76 1.82 19.37
CA TRP A 272 6.78 0.77 19.36
C TRP A 272 7.54 0.66 20.69
N ASN A 273 6.88 1.03 21.79
CA ASN A 273 7.43 0.98 23.16
C ASN A 273 8.70 1.84 23.38
N ALA A 274 8.95 2.84 22.54
CA ALA A 274 9.98 3.83 22.79
C ALA A 274 9.52 4.89 23.79
N THR A 275 10.46 5.69 24.28
CA THR A 275 10.17 6.79 25.22
C THR A 275 9.26 7.85 24.58
N LYS A 276 8.39 8.46 25.39
CA LYS A 276 7.47 9.51 24.93
C LYS A 276 8.25 10.66 24.29
N GLY A 277 7.78 11.10 23.11
CA GLY A 277 8.44 12.14 22.32
C GLY A 277 9.44 11.61 21.29
N THR A 278 9.76 10.31 21.33
CA THR A 278 10.52 9.65 20.25
C THR A 278 9.69 9.63 18.96
N THR A 279 10.38 9.76 17.83
CA THR A 279 9.84 9.68 16.47
C THR A 279 10.78 8.81 15.63
N CYS A 280 10.60 8.74 14.31
CA CYS A 280 11.57 8.09 13.42
C CYS A 280 12.97 8.74 13.40
N ASN A 281 13.12 9.94 13.98
CA ASN A 281 14.40 10.64 13.99
C ASN A 281 15.50 9.83 14.70
N HIS A 282 16.64 9.69 14.04
CA HIS A 282 17.81 8.91 14.45
C HIS A 282 17.59 7.40 14.63
N GLU A 283 16.43 6.87 14.22
CA GLU A 283 16.21 5.42 14.19
C GLU A 283 17.00 4.80 13.02
N THR A 284 17.87 3.83 13.33
CA THR A 284 18.79 3.21 12.34
C THR A 284 18.58 1.71 12.17
N GLN A 285 17.67 1.14 12.96
CA GLN A 285 17.34 -0.29 12.95
C GLN A 285 15.82 -0.51 12.96
N PRO A 286 15.35 -1.58 12.29
CA PRO A 286 13.96 -1.97 12.34
C PRO A 286 13.55 -2.43 13.74
N ILE A 287 12.26 -2.56 13.96
CA ILE A 287 11.70 -3.28 15.11
C ILE A 287 11.94 -4.78 14.87
N THR A 288 12.47 -5.47 15.89
CA THR A 288 12.77 -6.91 15.82
C THR A 288 11.50 -7.75 15.91
N GLY A 289 11.54 -8.93 15.30
CA GLY A 289 10.42 -9.88 15.30
C GLY A 289 9.41 -9.61 14.18
N SER A 290 8.17 -10.06 14.41
CA SER A 290 7.10 -10.07 13.40
C SER A 290 5.87 -9.25 13.80
N THR A 291 5.88 -8.58 14.95
CA THR A 291 4.69 -7.93 15.50
C THR A 291 4.99 -6.50 15.88
N TYR A 292 4.16 -5.57 15.41
CA TYR A 292 4.22 -4.18 15.82
C TYR A 292 3.37 -3.96 17.09
N PRO A 293 3.94 -3.43 18.19
CA PRO A 293 3.23 -3.33 19.47
C PRO A 293 1.94 -2.48 19.43
N GLY A 294 1.93 -1.39 18.66
CA GLY A 294 0.80 -0.48 18.55
C GLY A 294 -0.39 -1.01 17.74
N GLY A 295 -0.28 -2.20 17.16
CA GLY A 295 -1.28 -2.76 16.25
C GLY A 295 -1.38 -2.02 14.91
N PRO A 296 -2.20 -2.52 13.97
CA PRO A 296 -2.35 -1.90 12.66
C PRO A 296 -3.18 -0.60 12.74
N PRO A 297 -2.95 0.38 11.83
CA PRO A 297 -3.81 1.55 11.73
C PRO A 297 -5.27 1.15 11.43
N PRO A 298 -6.29 1.80 12.03
CA PRO A 298 -7.69 1.44 11.80
C PRO A 298 -8.13 1.49 10.32
N ALA A 299 -7.46 2.29 9.50
CA ALA A 299 -7.71 2.37 8.05
C ALA A 299 -7.49 1.04 7.32
N VAL A 300 -6.67 0.13 7.86
CA VAL A 300 -6.46 -1.21 7.30
C VAL A 300 -7.77 -1.99 7.27
N ALA A 301 -8.57 -1.90 8.33
CA ALA A 301 -9.87 -2.56 8.40
C ALA A 301 -10.86 -1.97 7.38
N VAL A 302 -10.82 -0.66 7.15
CA VAL A 302 -11.63 0.00 6.12
C VAL A 302 -11.24 -0.49 4.72
N VAL A 303 -9.95 -0.52 4.39
CA VAL A 303 -9.47 -1.03 3.09
C VAL A 303 -9.91 -2.48 2.89
N LYS A 304 -9.60 -3.38 3.84
CA LYS A 304 -9.96 -4.80 3.73
C LYS A 304 -11.47 -5.00 3.61
N GLY A 305 -12.26 -4.26 4.38
CA GLY A 305 -13.72 -4.32 4.33
C GLY A 305 -14.32 -3.76 3.04
N VAL A 306 -13.70 -2.76 2.40
CA VAL A 306 -14.18 -2.29 1.08
C VAL A 306 -13.80 -3.29 0.00
N LEU A 307 -12.54 -3.75 -0.04
CA LEU A 307 -12.06 -4.69 -1.07
C LEU A 307 -12.83 -6.02 -1.04
N SER A 308 -13.18 -6.54 0.13
CA SER A 308 -13.96 -7.77 0.27
C SER A 308 -15.39 -7.67 -0.27
N ASN A 309 -15.92 -6.46 -0.46
CA ASN A 309 -17.28 -6.23 -0.95
C ASN A 309 -17.31 -5.87 -2.44
N MET A 310 -16.16 -5.90 -3.14
CA MET A 310 -16.07 -5.59 -4.56
C MET A 310 -16.40 -6.80 -5.43
N SER A 311 -17.06 -6.55 -6.56
CA SER A 311 -17.27 -7.58 -7.59
C SER A 311 -16.02 -7.77 -8.45
N THR A 312 -15.30 -6.68 -8.74
CA THR A 312 -14.02 -6.74 -9.45
C THR A 312 -12.91 -7.14 -8.48
N ALA A 313 -12.18 -8.19 -8.84
CA ALA A 313 -11.06 -8.67 -8.03
C ALA A 313 -9.93 -7.64 -7.99
N VAL A 314 -9.55 -7.22 -6.77
CA VAL A 314 -8.44 -6.29 -6.52
C VAL A 314 -7.36 -6.99 -5.70
N GLY A 315 -6.12 -6.97 -6.19
CA GLY A 315 -4.96 -7.46 -5.44
C GLY A 315 -4.55 -6.47 -4.35
N LEU A 316 -4.67 -6.84 -3.08
CA LEU A 316 -4.12 -6.05 -1.99
C LEU A 316 -2.62 -6.32 -1.86
N LEU A 317 -1.80 -5.29 -2.05
CA LEU A 317 -0.40 -5.30 -1.61
C LEU A 317 -0.40 -4.96 -0.12
N ASP A 318 -0.60 -5.95 0.75
CA ASP A 318 -0.68 -5.71 2.21
C ASP A 318 0.71 -5.47 2.80
N VAL A 319 1.14 -4.21 2.67
CA VAL A 319 2.46 -3.72 3.05
C VAL A 319 2.48 -3.10 4.45
N THR A 320 1.36 -3.15 5.18
CA THR A 320 1.22 -2.39 6.43
C THR A 320 2.21 -2.87 7.49
N GLN A 321 2.16 -4.16 7.83
CA GLN A 321 2.92 -4.72 8.95
C GLN A 321 4.42 -4.72 8.68
N LEU A 322 4.86 -5.13 7.47
CA LEU A 322 6.26 -5.02 7.11
C LEU A 322 6.75 -3.58 7.23
N SER A 323 5.95 -2.59 6.84
CA SER A 323 6.36 -1.19 6.91
C SER A 323 6.33 -0.65 8.34
N GLN A 324 5.42 -1.14 9.20
CA GLN A 324 5.38 -0.76 10.62
C GLN A 324 6.63 -1.19 11.37
N LEU A 325 7.28 -2.27 10.94
CA LEU A 325 8.53 -2.71 11.54
C LEU A 325 9.73 -1.88 11.10
N ARG A 326 9.55 -0.88 10.22
CA ARG A 326 10.63 -0.11 9.58
C ARG A 326 10.73 1.33 10.03
N LYS A 327 10.66 1.59 11.32
CA LYS A 327 10.89 2.95 11.89
C LYS A 327 12.20 3.62 11.41
N ASP A 328 13.18 2.84 10.98
CA ASP A 328 14.48 3.26 10.42
C ASP A 328 14.45 3.71 8.96
N GLY A 329 13.42 3.34 8.19
CA GLY A 329 13.37 3.52 6.73
C GLY A 329 12.94 4.92 6.27
N HIS A 330 12.58 5.80 7.19
CA HIS A 330 12.06 7.13 6.89
C HIS A 330 13.16 8.15 6.55
N PRO A 331 12.86 9.19 5.74
CA PRO A 331 13.80 10.28 5.51
C PRO A 331 14.14 11.06 6.78
N SER A 332 13.19 11.25 7.69
CA SER A 332 13.36 12.09 8.88
C SER A 332 13.95 13.47 8.53
N ILE A 333 15.12 13.81 9.04
CA ILE A 333 15.87 15.05 8.77
C ILE A 333 16.56 15.08 7.40
N TYR A 334 16.53 13.96 6.66
CA TYR A 334 17.06 13.84 5.31
C TYR A 334 15.95 13.96 4.25
N GLY A 335 14.79 14.49 4.62
CA GLY A 335 13.69 14.83 3.71
C GLY A 335 13.81 16.24 3.11
N ILE A 336 12.70 16.75 2.58
CA ILE A 336 12.67 18.04 1.86
C ILE A 336 13.07 19.24 2.74
N ASP A 337 12.68 19.20 4.03
CA ASP A 337 12.86 20.27 5.01
C ASP A 337 14.21 20.17 5.77
N GLY A 338 15.03 19.15 5.48
CA GLY A 338 16.35 18.97 6.08
C GLY A 338 16.30 18.89 7.62
N GLN A 339 17.28 19.50 8.28
CA GLN A 339 17.45 19.50 9.73
C GLN A 339 16.27 20.09 10.52
N ASN A 340 15.41 20.89 9.86
CA ASN A 340 14.22 21.46 10.48
C ASN A 340 12.97 20.57 10.28
N GLY A 341 13.10 19.52 9.48
CA GLY A 341 12.05 18.56 9.19
C GLY A 341 12.09 17.34 10.11
N ASN A 342 11.05 16.53 10.01
CA ASN A 342 11.02 15.19 10.57
C ASN A 342 10.02 14.34 9.78
N ASP A 343 10.39 13.99 8.55
CA ASP A 343 9.51 13.21 7.69
C ASP A 343 9.47 11.74 8.15
N CYS A 344 8.45 11.40 8.93
CA CYS A 344 8.16 10.04 9.37
C CYS A 344 6.94 9.44 8.64
N SER A 345 6.64 9.91 7.43
CA SER A 345 5.51 9.43 6.62
C SER A 345 5.95 8.83 5.29
N HIS A 346 6.94 9.42 4.64
CA HIS A 346 7.54 8.92 3.39
C HIS A 346 8.73 8.00 3.65
N TRP A 347 9.30 7.41 2.61
CA TRP A 347 10.39 6.45 2.72
C TRP A 347 11.61 6.85 1.89
N CYS A 348 12.79 6.60 2.44
CA CYS A 348 14.04 6.66 1.69
C CYS A 348 14.03 5.68 0.51
N LEU A 349 14.66 6.07 -0.59
CA LEU A 349 14.94 5.21 -1.74
C LEU A 349 16.45 5.09 -1.97
N ALA A 350 17.04 3.88 -2.06
CA ALA A 350 16.42 2.56 -1.88
C ALA A 350 15.86 2.34 -0.46
N GLY A 351 14.91 1.41 -0.31
CA GLY A 351 14.28 1.16 0.99
C GLY A 351 12.96 0.38 0.96
N VAL A 352 12.06 0.72 1.89
CA VAL A 352 10.79 0.00 2.12
C VAL A 352 9.91 -0.12 0.88
N PRO A 353 9.75 0.92 0.03
CA PRO A 353 8.94 0.80 -1.19
C PRO A 353 9.47 -0.21 -2.20
N ASP A 354 10.76 -0.57 -2.15
CA ASP A 354 11.33 -1.61 -3.00
C ASP A 354 10.74 -2.97 -2.65
N THR A 355 10.41 -3.19 -1.37
CA THR A 355 9.73 -4.41 -0.91
C THR A 355 8.26 -4.42 -1.33
N TRP A 356 7.60 -3.26 -1.41
CA TRP A 356 6.24 -3.17 -1.96
C TRP A 356 6.23 -3.59 -3.44
N ASN A 357 7.26 -3.18 -4.19
CA ASN A 357 7.45 -3.57 -5.57
C ASN A 357 7.89 -5.04 -5.74
N GLN A 358 8.62 -5.61 -4.76
CA GLN A 358 8.86 -7.05 -4.69
C GLN A 358 7.56 -7.83 -4.51
N PHE A 359 6.60 -7.34 -3.71
CA PHE A 359 5.28 -7.98 -3.56
C PHE A 359 4.52 -7.95 -4.87
N LEU A 360 4.48 -6.80 -5.55
CA LEU A 360 3.87 -6.67 -6.86
C LEU A 360 4.49 -7.66 -7.86
N TYR A 361 5.82 -7.70 -7.94
CA TYR A 361 6.54 -8.63 -8.80
C TYR A 361 6.26 -10.10 -8.46
N ALA A 362 6.30 -10.45 -7.17
CA ALA A 362 5.99 -11.80 -6.68
C ALA A 362 4.59 -12.23 -7.14
N ILE A 363 3.59 -11.35 -7.03
CA ILE A 363 2.24 -11.64 -7.50
C ILE A 363 2.19 -11.88 -9.01
N LEU A 364 2.94 -11.12 -9.80
CA LEU A 364 2.97 -11.27 -11.25
C LEU A 364 3.63 -12.58 -11.70
N VAL A 365 4.68 -13.03 -11.01
CA VAL A 365 5.41 -14.24 -11.39
C VAL A 365 4.82 -15.51 -10.78
N MET A 366 4.26 -15.42 -9.57
CA MET A 366 3.64 -16.57 -8.89
C MET A 366 2.18 -16.77 -9.31
N GLY A 367 1.43 -15.69 -9.55
CA GLY A 367 0.06 -15.77 -10.05
C GLY A 367 -0.04 -16.33 -11.48
N GLY A 368 1.07 -16.34 -12.24
CA GLY A 368 1.17 -17.01 -13.54
C GLY A 368 1.35 -18.53 -13.47
N LYS A 369 1.62 -19.11 -12.29
CA LYS A 369 1.84 -20.56 -12.11
C LYS A 369 0.58 -21.36 -11.76
N SER A 370 -0.56 -20.71 -11.56
CA SER A 370 -1.85 -21.37 -11.32
C SER A 370 -2.68 -21.53 -12.60
N ILE A 371 -2.12 -22.21 -13.61
CA ILE A 371 -2.84 -22.95 -14.68
C ILE A 371 -1.95 -24.14 -15.07
N ASN A 372 -1.95 -25.18 -14.25
CA ASN A 372 -1.64 -26.58 -14.58
C ASN A 372 -1.24 -27.31 -13.28
N LEU A 373 -2.25 -27.80 -12.57
CA LEU A 373 -2.06 -28.96 -11.70
C LEU A 373 -3.19 -29.94 -12.01
N ASN A 374 -3.00 -30.68 -13.11
CA ASN A 374 -3.52 -32.03 -13.19
C ASN A 374 -2.56 -32.90 -12.38
N TYR A 375 -3.00 -33.34 -11.20
CA TYR A 375 -2.79 -34.69 -10.68
C TYR A 375 -3.97 -35.06 -9.80
#